data_AF-A0A9X6TW89-F1
#
_entry.id   AF-A0A9X6TW89-F1
#
_cell.length_a   1.000
_cell.length_b   1.000
_cell.length_c   1.000
_cell.angle_alpha   90.00
_cell.angle_beta   90.00
_cell.angle_gamma   90.00
#
_symmetry.space_group_name_H-M   'P 1'
#
loop_
_entity.id
_entity.type
_entity.pdbx_description
1 polymer ?
#
loop_
_entity_poly.entity_id
_entity_poly.type
_entity_poly.pdbx_seq_one_letter_code
_entity_poly.pdbx_strand_id
1 'polypeptide(L)'
;MYINANCDKFKHIYDMERLKGYSDRAGRDINRLEEIIEKLKEYQMKIHEHAQTVANTEFKSVVTLVRNRYDKNLVKFHVQLERRPMVDKNYIEDEKVNGFNEHYKMFVGKERHQALKYADSLALQYHCEIERRGF
;
A
#
# COMPACT_ATOMS: atom_id res chain seq x y z
N MET A 1 18.33 7.44 -11.12
CA MET A 1 18.54 8.84 -11.55
C MET A 1 19.86 9.29 -10.98
N TYR A 2 20.85 9.58 -11.82
CA TYR A 2 22.15 10.06 -11.36
C TYR A 2 22.09 11.58 -11.23
N ILE A 3 22.04 12.07 -9.99
CA ILE A 3 22.34 13.46 -9.67
C ILE A 3 23.86 13.52 -9.59
N ASN A 4 24.51 14.22 -10.51
CA ASN A 4 25.97 14.26 -10.60
C ASN A 4 26.57 15.29 -9.62
N ALA A 5 25.74 16.20 -9.11
CA ALA A 5 26.18 17.40 -8.43
C ALA A 5 26.43 17.21 -6.93
N ASN A 6 27.61 16.72 -6.56
CA ASN A 6 28.43 17.22 -5.43
C ASN A 6 29.80 16.50 -5.30
N CYS A 7 30.17 15.63 -6.24
CA CYS A 7 31.34 14.78 -6.09
C CYS A 7 32.65 15.45 -6.55
N ASP A 8 32.56 16.46 -7.42
CA ASP A 8 33.71 17.08 -8.04
C ASP A 8 34.23 18.27 -7.21
N LYS A 9 35.39 18.10 -6.57
CA LYS A 9 36.14 19.23 -6.01
C LYS A 9 36.50 20.19 -7.14
N PHE A 10 36.23 21.50 -7.00
CA PHE A 10 36.47 22.47 -8.09
C PHE A 10 37.49 23.56 -7.73
N LYS A 11 37.79 23.77 -6.43
CA LYS A 11 38.72 24.84 -5.98
C LYS A 11 40.16 24.71 -6.48
N HIS A 12 40.54 23.55 -7.04
CA HIS A 12 41.86 23.32 -7.62
C HIS A 12 41.90 23.56 -9.14
N ILE A 13 40.77 23.90 -9.75
CA ILE A 13 40.62 24.09 -11.20
C ILE A 13 40.74 25.59 -11.50
N TYR A 14 41.74 25.97 -12.27
CA TYR A 14 41.96 27.33 -12.77
C TYR A 14 41.65 27.43 -14.29
N ASP A 15 40.69 26.62 -14.74
CA ASP A 15 40.17 26.56 -16.11
C ASP A 15 38.69 26.97 -16.08
N MET A 16 38.39 28.12 -16.70
CA MET A 16 37.06 28.70 -16.70
C MET A 16 36.04 27.89 -17.51
N GLU A 17 36.45 27.27 -18.62
CA GLU A 17 35.55 26.46 -19.44
C GLU A 17 35.12 25.20 -18.67
N ARG A 18 36.08 24.59 -17.96
CA ARG A 18 35.80 23.43 -17.11
C ARG A 18 34.88 23.77 -15.94
N LEU A 19 35.12 24.91 -15.26
CA LEU A 19 34.24 25.38 -14.18
C LEU A 19 32.82 25.68 -14.69
N LYS A 20 32.70 26.32 -15.86
CA LYS A 20 31.41 26.54 -16.52
C LYS A 20 30.69 25.22 -16.80
N GLY A 21 31.38 24.24 -17.36
CA GLY A 21 30.81 22.90 -17.59
C GLY A 21 30.32 22.21 -16.32
N TYR A 22 30.97 22.44 -15.17
CA TYR A 22 30.51 21.93 -13.87
C TYR A 22 29.23 22.65 -13.42
N SER A 23 29.19 23.98 -13.54
CA SER A 23 28.01 24.79 -13.24
C SER A 23 26.81 24.42 -14.13
N ASP A 24 27.02 24.25 -15.43
CA ASP A 24 25.97 23.91 -16.40
C ASP A 24 25.37 22.52 -16.10
N ARG A 25 26.20 21.56 -15.69
CA ARG A 25 25.73 20.23 -15.23
C ARG A 25 24.89 20.36 -13.97
N ALA A 26 25.33 21.14 -12.99
CA ALA A 26 24.56 21.39 -11.77
C ALA A 26 23.22 22.08 -12.06
N GLY A 27 23.19 23.06 -12.97
CA GLY A 27 21.96 23.74 -13.39
C GLY A 27 20.97 22.79 -14.07
N ARG A 28 21.45 21.88 -14.94
CA ARG A 28 20.59 20.83 -15.54
C ARG A 28 20.02 19.87 -14.50
N ASP A 29 20.84 19.47 -13.51
CA ASP A 29 20.38 18.61 -12.41
C ASP A 29 19.31 19.32 -11.58
N ILE A 30 19.47 20.61 -11.26
CA ILE A 30 18.47 21.43 -10.55
C ILE A 30 17.15 21.46 -11.31
N ASN A 31 17.15 21.86 -12.59
CA ASN A 31 15.92 21.97 -13.38
C ASN A 31 15.16 20.63 -13.43
N ARG A 32 15.90 19.53 -13.61
CA ARG A 32 15.30 18.18 -13.62
C ARG A 32 14.70 17.81 -12.26
N LEU A 33 15.36 18.17 -11.16
CA LEU A 33 14.86 17.93 -9.82
C LEU A 33 13.59 18.73 -9.55
N GLU A 34 13.53 19.98 -10.00
CA GLU A 34 12.34 20.83 -9.88
C GLU A 34 11.14 20.23 -10.64
N GLU A 35 11.34 19.75 -11.88
CA GLU A 35 10.29 19.05 -12.64
C GLU A 35 9.76 17.80 -11.92
N ILE A 36 10.65 17.03 -11.29
CA ILE A 36 10.27 15.83 -10.54
C ILE A 36 9.53 16.20 -9.26
N ILE A 37 9.99 17.23 -8.55
CA ILE A 37 9.32 17.75 -7.37
C ILE A 37 7.89 18.17 -7.72
N GLU A 38 7.70 18.84 -8.86
CA GLU A 38 6.36 19.27 -9.26
C GLU A 38 5.42 18.09 -9.55
N LYS A 39 5.91 17.07 -10.28
CA LYS A 39 5.15 15.83 -10.49
C LYS A 39 4.78 15.12 -9.18
N LEU A 40 5.68 15.14 -8.20
CA LEU A 40 5.42 14.55 -6.88
C LEU A 40 4.38 15.34 -6.09
N LYS A 41 4.38 16.68 -6.19
CA LYS A 41 3.34 17.52 -5.58
C LYS A 41 1.97 17.26 -6.21
N GLU A 42 1.90 17.19 -7.54
CA GLU A 42 0.64 16.85 -8.24
C GLU A 42 0.11 15.48 -7.80
N TYR A 43 1.00 14.49 -7.69
CA TYR A 43 0.63 13.17 -7.19
C TYR A 43 0.15 13.21 -5.74
N GLN A 44 0.83 13.97 -4.87
CA GLN A 44 0.41 14.17 -3.49
C GLN A 44 -0.99 14.80 -3.40
N MET A 45 -1.28 15.80 -4.23
CA MET A 45 -2.63 16.41 -4.30
C MET A 45 -3.69 15.39 -4.71
N LYS A 46 -3.43 14.56 -5.73
CA LYS A 46 -4.35 13.48 -6.14
C LYS A 46 -4.63 12.50 -5.00
N ILE A 47 -3.62 12.16 -4.21
CA ILE A 47 -3.81 11.32 -3.01
C ILE A 47 -4.74 12.02 -2.00
N HIS A 48 -4.57 13.32 -1.76
CA HIS A 48 -5.42 14.07 -0.85
C HIS A 48 -6.88 14.15 -1.31
N GLU A 49 -7.11 14.40 -2.60
CA GLU A 49 -8.44 14.38 -3.20
C GLU A 49 -9.09 12.99 -3.07
N HIS A 50 -8.32 11.93 -3.33
CA HIS A 50 -8.81 10.57 -3.13
C HIS A 50 -9.10 10.26 -1.66
N ALA A 51 -8.29 10.76 -0.72
CA ALA A 51 -8.53 10.59 0.71
C ALA A 51 -9.85 11.22 1.15
N GLN A 52 -10.22 12.37 0.59
CA GLN A 52 -11.56 12.97 0.82
C GLN A 52 -12.68 12.08 0.27
N THR A 53 -12.47 11.44 -0.88
CA THR A 53 -13.43 10.48 -1.44
C THR A 53 -13.59 9.27 -0.51
N VAL A 54 -12.47 8.72 -0.02
CA VAL A 54 -12.46 7.59 0.93
C VAL A 54 -13.18 7.94 2.23
N ALA A 55 -12.97 9.15 2.77
CA ALA A 55 -13.62 9.59 3.99
C ALA A 55 -15.16 9.64 3.89
N ASN A 56 -15.69 9.82 2.68
CA ASN A 56 -17.13 9.85 2.40
C ASN A 56 -17.66 8.53 1.82
N THR A 57 -16.80 7.51 1.67
CA THR A 57 -17.19 6.21 1.13
C THR A 57 -17.80 5.36 2.24
N GLU A 58 -18.94 4.72 1.97
CA GLU A 58 -19.51 3.74 2.87
C GLU A 58 -18.72 2.41 2.84
N PHE A 59 -18.59 1.77 3.99
CA PHE A 59 -17.88 0.50 4.12
C PHE A 59 -18.80 -0.56 4.69
N LYS A 60 -18.72 -1.77 4.14
CA LYS A 60 -19.32 -2.96 4.73
C LYS A 60 -18.29 -3.78 5.50
N SER A 61 -18.72 -4.29 6.65
CA SER A 61 -17.96 -5.28 7.41
C SER A 61 -18.17 -6.66 6.80
N VAL A 62 -17.10 -7.45 6.67
CA VAL A 62 -17.16 -8.86 6.30
C VAL A 62 -16.13 -9.61 7.12
N VAL A 63 -16.53 -10.71 7.77
CA VAL A 63 -15.57 -11.61 8.39
C VAL A 63 -15.07 -12.60 7.34
N THR A 64 -13.76 -12.67 7.13
CA THR A 64 -13.16 -13.69 6.27
C THR A 64 -12.49 -14.77 7.11
N LEU A 65 -12.76 -16.02 6.77
CA LEU A 65 -12.11 -17.19 7.35
C LEU A 65 -11.47 -18.00 6.22
N VAL A 66 -10.15 -17.88 6.09
CA VAL A 66 -9.38 -18.49 5.03
C VAL A 66 -8.50 -19.61 5.58
N ARG A 67 -8.67 -20.82 5.05
CA ARG A 67 -7.80 -21.95 5.32
C ARG A 67 -6.72 -22.03 4.25
N ASN A 68 -5.47 -21.86 4.66
CA ASN A 68 -4.30 -22.03 3.80
C ASN A 68 -3.52 -23.30 4.21
N ARG A 69 -3.17 -24.12 3.23
CA ARG A 69 -2.26 -25.25 3.40
C ARG A 69 -0.92 -24.88 2.76
N TYR A 70 0.09 -24.66 3.59
CA TYR A 70 1.44 -24.32 3.11
C TYR A 70 2.29 -25.58 2.88
N ASP A 71 2.07 -26.62 3.69
CA ASP A 71 2.69 -27.94 3.56
C ASP A 71 1.72 -29.01 4.08
N LYS A 72 1.98 -30.30 3.84
CA LYS A 72 1.16 -31.45 4.28
C LYS A 72 0.79 -31.37 5.76
N ASN A 73 1.68 -30.82 6.60
CA ASN A 73 1.52 -30.77 8.05
C ASN A 73 1.18 -29.36 8.60
N LEU A 74 1.19 -28.31 7.78
CA LEU A 74 0.97 -26.93 8.24
C LEU A 74 -0.27 -26.32 7.60
N VAL A 75 -1.38 -26.44 8.32
CA VAL A 75 -2.64 -25.76 8.01
C VAL A 75 -2.76 -24.53 8.89
N LYS A 76 -3.00 -23.37 8.29
CA LYS A 76 -3.28 -22.11 8.96
C LYS A 76 -4.69 -21.66 8.65
N PHE A 77 -5.37 -21.12 9.65
CA PHE A 77 -6.67 -20.49 9.53
C PHE A 77 -6.52 -19.02 9.85
N HIS A 78 -6.76 -18.17 8.86
CA HIS A 78 -6.72 -16.72 9.00
C HIS A 78 -8.15 -16.23 9.16
N VAL A 79 -8.47 -15.66 10.32
CA VAL A 79 -9.73 -14.96 10.57
C VAL A 79 -9.46 -13.47 10.51
N GLN A 80 -10.17 -12.73 9.67
CA GLN A 80 -10.05 -11.28 9.54
C GLN A 80 -11.43 -10.62 9.62
N LEU A 81 -11.50 -9.40 10.16
CA LEU A 81 -12.62 -8.50 9.94
C LEU A 81 -12.18 -7.46 8.92
N GLU A 82 -12.72 -7.57 7.71
CA GLU A 82 -12.41 -6.68 6.60
C GLU A 82 -13.47 -5.58 6.51
N ARG A 83 -13.04 -4.34 6.38
CA ARG A 83 -13.87 -3.19 6.00
C ARG A 83 -13.69 -2.96 4.52
N ARG A 84 -14.66 -3.40 3.73
CA ARG A 84 -14.63 -3.31 2.27
C ARG A 84 -15.42 -2.09 1.80
N PRO A 85 -14.86 -1.22 0.95
CA PRO A 85 -15.60 -0.08 0.43
C PRO A 85 -16.78 -0.56 -0.43
N MET A 86 -17.92 0.10 -0.31
CA MET A 86 -19.09 -0.15 -1.12
C MET A 86 -19.00 0.67 -2.40
N VAL A 87 -18.27 0.13 -3.38
CA VAL A 87 -18.05 0.74 -4.70
C VAL A 87 -18.46 -0.22 -5.82
N ASP A 88 -18.81 0.33 -6.98
CA ASP A 88 -19.33 -0.46 -8.11
C ASP A 88 -18.30 -1.39 -8.74
N LYS A 89 -17.01 -1.04 -8.64
CA LYS A 89 -15.91 -1.76 -9.27
C LYS A 89 -15.00 -2.41 -8.23
N ASN A 90 -14.69 -3.67 -8.44
CA ASN A 90 -13.71 -4.40 -7.65
C ASN A 90 -12.25 -4.16 -8.12
N TYR A 91 -12.06 -3.55 -9.29
CA TYR A 91 -10.76 -3.23 -9.89
C TYR A 91 -10.79 -1.84 -10.55
N ILE A 92 -9.70 -1.08 -10.39
CA ILE A 92 -9.47 0.24 -10.98
C ILE A 92 -8.04 0.24 -11.51
N GLU A 93 -7.85 0.57 -12.80
CA GLU A 93 -6.52 0.56 -13.45
C GLU A 93 -5.77 -0.78 -13.27
N ASP A 94 -6.48 -1.90 -13.46
CA ASP A 94 -6.00 -3.27 -13.25
C ASP A 94 -5.58 -3.62 -11.80
N GLU A 95 -5.68 -2.66 -10.88
CA GLU A 95 -5.43 -2.84 -9.46
C GLU A 95 -6.71 -3.18 -8.70
N LYS A 96 -6.63 -4.12 -7.78
CA LYS A 96 -7.77 -4.52 -6.95
C LYS A 96 -8.11 -3.39 -5.98
N VAL A 97 -9.41 -3.06 -5.86
CA VAL A 97 -9.89 -2.16 -4.81
C VAL A 97 -9.72 -2.85 -3.46
N ASN A 98 -8.92 -2.22 -2.60
CA ASN A 98 -8.61 -2.72 -1.27
C ASN A 98 -9.39 -1.94 -0.21
N GLY A 99 -9.91 -2.70 0.75
CA GLY A 99 -10.35 -2.17 2.04
C GLY A 99 -9.23 -2.18 3.06
N PHE A 100 -9.60 -2.16 4.34
CA PHE A 100 -8.66 -2.34 5.44
C PHE A 100 -9.12 -3.43 6.40
N ASN A 101 -8.17 -3.98 7.15
CA ASN A 101 -8.43 -5.02 8.15
C ASN A 101 -8.47 -4.38 9.53
N GLU A 102 -9.61 -4.48 10.21
CA GLU A 102 -9.80 -3.96 11.57
C GLU A 102 -9.38 -4.99 12.63
N HIS A 103 -9.60 -6.28 12.34
CA HIS A 103 -9.15 -7.39 13.18
C HIS A 103 -8.45 -8.46 12.35
N TYR A 104 -7.44 -9.08 12.95
CA TYR A 104 -6.74 -10.21 12.36
C TYR A 104 -6.29 -11.19 13.45
N LYS A 105 -6.60 -12.47 13.26
CA LYS A 105 -6.06 -13.55 14.09
C LYS A 105 -5.77 -14.78 13.25
N MET A 106 -4.61 -15.40 13.53
CA MET A 106 -4.21 -16.67 12.94
C MET A 106 -4.39 -17.79 13.96
N PHE A 107 -4.87 -18.93 13.49
CA PHE A 107 -4.95 -20.20 14.23
C PHE A 107 -4.22 -21.29 13.44
N VAL A 108 -3.65 -22.27 14.13
CA VAL A 108 -2.81 -23.31 13.52
C VAL A 108 -3.30 -24.72 13.79
N GLY A 109 -3.21 -25.58 12.77
CA GLY A 109 -3.37 -27.03 12.89
C GLY A 109 -4.69 -27.47 13.52
N LYS A 110 -4.65 -27.87 14.80
CA LYS A 110 -5.79 -28.41 15.55
C LYS A 110 -6.79 -27.34 16.02
N GLU A 111 -6.43 -26.06 15.92
CA GLU A 111 -7.23 -24.93 16.38
C GLU A 111 -8.39 -24.54 15.44
N ARG A 112 -8.74 -25.39 14.45
CA ARG A 112 -9.85 -25.16 13.51
C ARG A 112 -11.15 -24.74 14.20
N HIS A 113 -11.52 -25.43 15.27
CA HIS A 113 -12.76 -25.14 16.00
C HIS A 113 -12.71 -23.78 16.70
N GLN A 114 -11.54 -23.37 17.19
CA GLN A 114 -11.36 -22.04 17.79
C GLN A 114 -11.42 -20.95 16.72
N ALA A 115 -10.85 -21.19 15.53
CA ALA A 115 -10.95 -20.28 14.40
C ALA A 115 -12.41 -20.06 13.95
N LEU A 116 -13.20 -21.14 13.87
CA LEU A 116 -14.63 -21.06 13.54
C LEU A 116 -15.40 -20.27 14.61
N LYS A 117 -15.24 -20.62 15.89
CA LYS A 117 -15.89 -19.90 17.00
C LYS A 117 -15.51 -18.41 17.01
N TYR A 118 -14.25 -18.10 16.74
CA TYR A 118 -13.78 -16.72 16.70
C TYR A 118 -14.40 -15.94 15.53
N ALA A 119 -14.45 -16.54 14.33
CA ALA A 119 -15.12 -15.95 13.18
C ALA A 119 -16.61 -15.71 13.45
N ASP A 120 -17.31 -16.70 14.03
CA ASP A 120 -18.73 -16.57 14.39
C ASP A 120 -18.94 -15.47 15.44
N SER A 121 -18.04 -15.34 16.42
CA SER A 121 -18.11 -14.28 17.43
C SER A 121 -17.93 -12.87 16.84
N LEU A 122 -17.00 -12.71 15.89
CA LEU A 122 -16.80 -11.45 15.19
C LEU A 122 -18.01 -11.10 14.32
N ALA A 123 -18.55 -12.09 13.59
CA ALA A 123 -19.71 -11.88 12.73
C ALA A 123 -20.94 -11.45 13.52
N LEU A 124 -21.15 -12.04 14.71
CA LEU A 124 -22.23 -11.64 15.61
C LEU A 124 -22.01 -10.23 16.16
N GLN A 125 -20.80 -9.92 16.63
CA GLN A 125 -20.48 -8.61 17.21
C GLN A 125 -20.64 -7.46 16.19
N TYR A 126 -20.25 -7.70 14.94
CA TYR A 126 -20.27 -6.67 13.88
C TYR A 126 -21.46 -6.82 12.91
N HIS A 127 -22.42 -7.69 13.24
CA HIS A 127 -23.63 -7.96 12.47
C HIS A 127 -23.37 -8.15 10.97
N CYS A 128 -22.40 -9.00 10.62
CA CYS A 128 -21.94 -9.17 9.25
C CYS A 128 -21.79 -10.63 8.82
N GLU A 129 -21.66 -10.84 7.51
CA GLU A 129 -21.51 -12.18 6.92
C GLU A 129 -20.11 -12.77 7.12
N ILE A 130 -20.01 -14.10 7.05
CA ILE A 130 -18.75 -14.83 7.07
C ILE A 130 -18.48 -15.41 5.69
N GLU A 131 -17.40 -14.97 5.06
CA GLU A 131 -16.88 -15.59 3.85
C GLU A 131 -15.82 -16.64 4.20
N ARG A 132 -16.05 -17.89 3.80
CA ARG A 132 -15.12 -19.00 4.04
C ARG A 132 -14.43 -19.41 2.75
N ARG A 133 -13.11 -19.62 2.80
CA ARG A 133 -12.31 -20.09 1.65
C ARG A 133 -11.34 -21.20 2.05
N GLY A 134 -11.17 -22.21 1.19
CA GLY A 134 -10.23 -23.32 1.40
C GLY A 134 -10.70 -24.41 2.38
N PHE A 135 -11.98 -24.41 2.75
CA PHE A 135 -12.59 -25.40 3.64
C PHE A 135 -13.11 -26.61 2.89
#